data_AF-U7Q8U8-F1
#
_entry.id   AF-U7Q8U8-F1
#
_cell.length_a   1.000
_cell.length_b   1.000
_cell.length_c   1.000
_cell.angle_alpha   90.00
_cell.angle_beta   90.00
_cell.angle_gamma   90.00
#
_symmetry.space_group_name_H-M   'P 1'
#
loop_
_entity.id
_entity.type
_entity.pdbx_description
1 polymer ?
#
loop_
_entity_poly.entity_id
_entity_poly.type
_entity_poly.pdbx_seq_one_letter_code
_entity_poly.pdbx_strand_id
1 'polypeptide(L)'
;MNSNLKLEQASIWGQVFEIAVQRGVIAYLLHSKFLNEEHPQLEPWREVKISQLSKHLIQALKETKTLPVHDIYVEERIQEYLRHLLVLGYGLGWTSLRECLNHYKPSRRMKLEALWCPLTLPGQTDNRELEPKQTAEEFHHAFKISDFIDQSLVKQGKSGRADFLLWLSPTEEQLKKRQPPQDFILCFEFSFNAPLELEDFRLETAHCQEINRYTR
;
A
#
# COMPACT_ATOMS: atom_id res chain seq x y z
N MET A 1 12.49 27.46 2.22
CA MET A 1 11.97 26.22 2.84
C MET A 1 13.07 25.17 2.81
N ASN A 2 13.32 24.51 3.94
CA ASN A 2 14.41 23.55 4.12
C ASN A 2 14.17 22.29 3.28
N SER A 3 15.20 21.74 2.61
CA SER A 3 15.08 20.54 1.76
C SER A 3 14.54 19.32 2.52
N ASN A 4 14.89 19.19 3.79
CA ASN A 4 14.43 18.08 4.64
C ASN A 4 12.92 18.11 4.90
N LEU A 5 12.32 19.31 5.08
CA LEU A 5 10.87 19.45 5.28
C LEU A 5 10.09 19.01 4.04
N LYS A 6 10.62 19.30 2.83
CA LYS A 6 10.00 18.85 1.58
C LYS A 6 10.04 17.34 1.42
N LEU A 7 11.13 16.70 1.85
CA LEU A 7 11.26 15.24 1.82
C LEU A 7 10.33 14.56 2.83
N GLU A 8 10.19 15.11 4.03
CA GLU A 8 9.25 14.60 5.04
C GLU A 8 7.80 14.72 4.56
N GLN A 9 7.43 15.86 3.98
CA GLN A 9 6.12 16.05 3.37
C GLN A 9 5.86 15.03 2.26
N ALA A 10 6.81 14.84 1.35
CA ALA A 10 6.71 13.86 0.28
C ALA A 10 6.55 12.43 0.81
N SER A 11 7.28 12.07 1.88
CA SER A 11 7.16 10.77 2.54
C SER A 11 5.78 10.55 3.15
N ILE A 12 5.20 11.56 3.80
CA ILE A 12 3.86 11.49 4.38
C ILE A 12 2.81 11.25 3.29
N TRP A 13 2.91 11.96 2.16
CA TRP A 13 2.02 11.73 1.02
C TRP A 13 2.26 10.37 0.35
N GLY A 14 3.50 9.90 0.30
CA GLY A 14 3.86 8.56 -0.16
C GLY A 14 3.11 7.48 0.63
N GLN A 15 3.14 7.54 1.96
CA GLN A 15 2.42 6.60 2.82
C GLN A 15 0.90 6.60 2.54
N VAL A 16 0.30 7.78 2.34
CA VAL A 16 -1.13 7.86 1.96
C VAL A 16 -1.40 7.20 0.61
N PHE A 17 -0.53 7.44 -0.37
CA PHE A 17 -0.65 6.86 -1.70
C PHE A 17 -0.50 5.35 -1.68
N GLU A 18 0.50 4.81 -0.97
CA GLU A 18 0.70 3.37 -0.75
C GLU A 18 -0.56 2.71 -0.19
N ILE A 19 -1.15 3.29 0.87
CA ILE A 19 -2.42 2.82 1.44
C ILE A 19 -3.54 2.80 0.40
N ALA A 20 -3.65 3.86 -0.39
CA ALA A 20 -4.68 3.96 -1.43
C ALA A 20 -4.53 2.85 -2.48
N VAL A 21 -3.30 2.63 -2.96
CA VAL A 21 -2.98 1.59 -3.94
C VAL A 21 -3.22 0.20 -3.39
N GLN A 22 -2.72 -0.09 -2.18
CA GLN A 22 -2.96 -1.38 -1.52
C GLN A 22 -4.44 -1.67 -1.32
N ARG A 23 -5.28 -0.67 -0.98
CA ARG A 23 -6.74 -0.86 -0.93
C ARG A 23 -7.33 -1.29 -2.27
N GLY A 24 -6.84 -0.71 -3.37
CA GLY A 24 -7.24 -1.12 -4.72
C GLY A 24 -6.86 -2.57 -5.05
N VAL A 25 -5.62 -2.95 -4.71
CA VAL A 25 -5.10 -4.32 -4.88
C VAL A 25 -5.95 -5.32 -4.08
N ILE A 26 -6.15 -5.06 -2.78
CA ILE A 26 -6.96 -5.90 -1.89
C ILE A 26 -8.39 -6.03 -2.43
N ALA A 27 -9.02 -4.92 -2.84
CA ALA A 27 -10.37 -4.95 -3.37
C ALA A 27 -10.50 -5.81 -4.63
N TYR A 28 -9.50 -5.78 -5.53
CA TYR A 28 -9.51 -6.65 -6.70
C TYR A 28 -9.27 -8.13 -6.34
N LEU A 29 -8.42 -8.45 -5.36
CA LEU A 29 -8.25 -9.82 -4.87
C LEU A 29 -9.53 -10.41 -4.29
N LEU A 30 -10.27 -9.61 -3.51
CA LEU A 30 -11.58 -9.99 -2.97
C LEU A 30 -12.58 -10.20 -4.11
N HIS A 31 -12.66 -9.25 -5.05
CA HIS A 31 -13.54 -9.35 -6.22
C HIS A 31 -13.26 -10.59 -7.08
N SER A 32 -11.98 -10.92 -7.28
CA SER A 32 -11.53 -12.06 -8.08
C SER A 32 -11.51 -13.39 -7.30
N LYS A 33 -11.83 -13.35 -5.99
CA LYS A 33 -11.91 -14.50 -5.07
C LYS A 33 -10.56 -15.21 -4.81
N PHE A 34 -9.45 -14.52 -5.02
CA PHE A 34 -8.13 -14.98 -4.57
C PHE A 34 -7.91 -14.75 -3.07
N LEU A 35 -8.72 -13.87 -2.46
CA LEU A 35 -8.67 -13.51 -1.05
C LEU A 35 -10.08 -13.57 -0.44
N ASN A 36 -10.17 -13.97 0.82
CA ASN A 36 -11.40 -13.94 1.61
C ASN A 36 -11.40 -12.70 2.51
N GLU A 37 -12.56 -12.06 2.67
CA GLU A 37 -12.78 -10.91 3.55
C GLU A 37 -12.37 -11.17 5.00
N GLU A 38 -12.49 -12.40 5.47
CA GLU A 38 -12.16 -12.82 6.84
C GLU A 38 -10.67 -13.15 7.04
N HIS A 39 -9.83 -12.99 6.01
CA HIS A 39 -8.40 -13.29 6.14
C HIS A 39 -7.76 -12.45 7.27
N PRO A 40 -6.97 -13.04 8.17
CA PRO A 40 -6.39 -12.32 9.32
C PRO A 40 -5.57 -11.09 8.93
N GLN A 41 -4.79 -11.19 7.85
CA GLN A 41 -3.99 -10.07 7.33
C GLN A 41 -4.83 -8.83 6.93
N LEU A 42 -6.13 -8.98 6.72
CA LEU A 42 -7.03 -7.87 6.40
C LEU A 42 -7.62 -7.17 7.63
N GLU A 43 -7.37 -7.65 8.84
CA GLU A 43 -7.90 -7.06 10.06
C GLU A 43 -7.56 -5.56 10.20
N PRO A 44 -6.30 -5.12 10.07
CA PRO A 44 -5.98 -3.68 10.14
C PRO A 44 -6.69 -2.86 9.06
N TRP A 45 -6.87 -3.44 7.87
CA TRP A 45 -7.50 -2.81 6.71
C TRP A 45 -9.01 -2.62 6.87
N ARG A 46 -9.67 -3.49 7.64
CA ARG A 46 -11.09 -3.39 8.00
C ARG A 46 -11.33 -2.36 9.09
N GLU A 47 -10.42 -2.25 10.06
CA GLU A 47 -10.56 -1.35 11.19
C GLU A 47 -10.26 0.11 10.85
N VAL A 48 -9.22 0.35 10.04
CA VAL A 48 -8.82 1.69 9.66
C VAL A 48 -9.79 2.29 8.65
N LYS A 49 -10.51 3.33 9.08
CA LYS A 49 -11.40 4.14 8.26
C LYS A 49 -10.66 5.31 7.60
N ILE A 50 -11.17 5.79 6.47
CA ILE A 50 -10.65 6.98 5.78
C ILE A 50 -10.60 8.20 6.70
N SER A 51 -11.57 8.34 7.62
CA SER A 51 -11.58 9.43 8.60
C SER A 51 -10.42 9.35 9.60
N GLN A 52 -9.96 8.14 9.96
CA GLN A 52 -8.77 7.98 10.80
C GLN A 52 -7.51 8.29 10.01
N LEU A 53 -7.40 7.82 8.75
CA LEU A 53 -6.30 8.16 7.87
C LEU A 53 -6.15 9.68 7.70
N SER A 54 -7.25 10.38 7.45
CA SER A 54 -7.27 11.84 7.36
C SER A 54 -6.77 12.51 8.64
N LYS A 55 -7.14 12.01 9.83
CA LYS A 55 -6.68 12.58 11.09
C LYS A 55 -5.19 12.40 11.28
N HIS A 56 -4.67 11.20 10.99
CA HIS A 56 -3.23 10.90 11.07
C HIS A 56 -2.43 11.75 10.09
N LEU A 57 -2.91 11.91 8.85
CA LEU A 57 -2.30 12.80 7.86
C LEU A 57 -2.19 14.24 8.35
N ILE A 58 -3.31 14.83 8.82
CA ILE A 58 -3.31 16.21 9.32
C ILE A 58 -2.35 16.35 10.51
N GLN A 59 -2.35 15.38 11.43
CA GLN A 59 -1.48 15.39 12.59
C GLN A 59 0.00 15.34 12.19
N ALA A 60 0.37 14.42 11.29
CA ALA A 60 1.74 14.28 10.79
C ALA A 60 2.24 15.55 10.09
N LEU A 61 1.37 16.19 9.28
CA LEU A 61 1.71 17.46 8.61
C LEU A 61 1.87 18.63 9.61
N LYS A 62 1.08 18.65 10.69
CA LYS A 62 1.20 19.63 11.78
C LYS A 62 2.51 19.47 12.56
N GLU A 63 2.83 18.24 12.96
CA GLU A 63 4.02 17.92 13.76
C GLU A 63 5.31 18.22 13.01
N THR A 64 5.37 17.85 11.73
CA THR A 64 6.52 18.12 10.85
C THR A 64 6.63 19.59 10.44
N LYS A 65 5.64 20.44 10.75
CA LYS A 65 5.57 21.87 10.36
C LYS A 65 5.82 22.08 8.86
N THR A 66 5.48 21.09 8.05
CA THR A 66 5.68 21.12 6.59
C THR A 66 4.70 22.07 5.91
N LEU A 67 3.54 22.29 6.54
CA LEU A 67 2.51 23.21 6.08
C LEU A 67 1.95 24.05 7.24
N PRO A 68 1.48 25.28 6.99
CA PRO A 68 0.77 26.09 7.98
C PRO A 68 -0.68 25.59 8.12
N VAL A 69 -0.86 24.39 8.68
CA VAL A 69 -2.17 23.70 8.82
C VAL A 69 -3.10 24.37 9.86
N HIS A 70 -2.76 25.56 10.37
CA HIS A 70 -3.65 26.36 11.22
C HIS A 70 -4.61 27.24 10.41
N ASP A 71 -4.44 27.26 9.08
CA ASP A 71 -5.33 27.94 8.16
C ASP A 71 -6.41 26.97 7.62
N ILE A 72 -7.69 27.34 7.77
CA ILE A 72 -8.85 26.59 7.29
C ILE A 72 -8.72 26.27 5.79
N TYR A 73 -8.19 27.22 5.00
CA TYR A 73 -8.00 27.03 3.56
C TYR A 73 -6.94 25.96 3.24
N VAL A 74 -5.94 25.79 4.11
CA VAL A 74 -4.90 24.77 3.96
C VAL A 74 -5.42 23.40 4.35
N GLU A 75 -6.21 23.29 5.42
CA GLU A 75 -6.86 22.03 5.80
C GLU A 75 -7.82 21.54 4.70
N GLU A 76 -8.63 22.42 4.11
CA GLU A 76 -9.50 22.07 2.99
C GLU A 76 -8.71 21.56 1.78
N ARG A 77 -7.61 22.22 1.40
CA ARG A 77 -6.75 21.76 0.29
C ARG A 77 -6.12 20.40 0.57
N ILE A 78 -5.69 20.15 1.81
CA ILE A 78 -5.19 18.82 2.23
C ILE A 78 -6.28 17.76 2.07
N GLN A 79 -7.53 18.08 2.45
CA GLN A 79 -8.65 17.14 2.31
C GLN A 79 -8.95 16.81 0.85
N GLU A 80 -9.00 17.81 -0.03
CA GLU A 80 -9.26 17.56 -1.45
C GLU A 80 -8.13 16.78 -2.10
N TYR A 81 -6.88 17.10 -1.74
CA TYR A 81 -5.75 16.33 -2.25
C TYR A 81 -5.75 14.88 -1.75
N LEU A 82 -6.06 14.66 -0.48
CA LEU A 82 -6.26 13.32 0.08
C LEU A 82 -7.33 12.54 -0.70
N ARG A 83 -8.49 13.16 -0.97
CA ARG A 83 -9.56 12.50 -1.74
C ARG A 83 -9.10 12.13 -3.14
N HIS A 84 -8.41 13.04 -3.82
CA HIS A 84 -7.86 12.76 -5.15
C HIS A 84 -6.89 11.57 -5.12
N LEU A 85 -5.92 11.58 -4.20
CA LEU A 85 -4.95 10.49 -4.05
C LEU A 85 -5.62 9.15 -3.70
N LEU A 86 -6.65 9.16 -2.85
CA LEU A 86 -7.38 7.94 -2.51
C LEU A 86 -8.06 7.32 -3.72
N VAL A 87 -8.70 8.13 -4.57
CA VAL A 87 -9.35 7.65 -5.80
C VAL A 87 -8.32 7.17 -6.81
N LEU A 88 -7.28 7.98 -7.05
CA LEU A 88 -6.22 7.68 -8.02
C LEU A 88 -5.48 6.40 -7.64
N GLY A 89 -4.99 6.32 -6.40
CA GLY A 89 -4.26 5.17 -5.88
C GLY A 89 -5.11 3.90 -5.91
N TYR A 90 -6.36 3.98 -5.45
CA TYR A 90 -7.28 2.83 -5.51
C TYR A 90 -7.47 2.31 -6.94
N GLY A 91 -7.72 3.21 -7.89
CA GLY A 91 -7.87 2.86 -9.30
C GLY A 91 -6.61 2.23 -9.89
N LEU A 92 -5.44 2.77 -9.54
CA LEU A 92 -4.14 2.24 -9.95
C LEU A 92 -3.91 0.83 -9.42
N GLY A 93 -4.08 0.60 -8.11
CA GLY A 93 -3.89 -0.72 -7.51
C GLY A 93 -4.82 -1.78 -8.08
N TRP A 94 -6.10 -1.43 -8.23
CA TRP A 94 -7.10 -2.29 -8.85
C TRP A 94 -6.70 -2.67 -10.29
N THR A 95 -6.34 -1.68 -11.09
CA THR A 95 -6.03 -1.87 -12.52
C THR A 95 -4.74 -2.65 -12.71
N SER A 96 -3.67 -2.30 -11.99
CA SER A 96 -2.38 -2.98 -12.06
C SER A 96 -2.49 -4.46 -11.69
N LEU A 97 -3.21 -4.78 -10.61
CA LEU A 97 -3.42 -6.17 -10.23
C LEU A 97 -4.30 -6.91 -11.26
N ARG A 98 -5.37 -6.28 -11.74
CA ARG A 98 -6.24 -6.85 -12.78
C ARG A 98 -5.45 -7.22 -14.02
N GLU A 99 -4.65 -6.30 -14.54
CA GLU A 99 -3.84 -6.54 -15.74
C GLU A 99 -2.78 -7.62 -15.48
N CYS A 100 -2.13 -7.61 -14.32
CA CYS A 100 -1.19 -8.65 -13.92
C CYS A 100 -1.84 -10.05 -13.94
N LEU A 101 -2.97 -10.22 -13.24
CA LEU A 101 -3.68 -11.49 -13.16
C LEU A 101 -4.27 -11.91 -14.51
N ASN A 102 -4.69 -10.98 -15.36
CA ASN A 102 -5.15 -11.28 -16.72
C ASN A 102 -4.02 -11.68 -17.67
N HIS A 103 -2.81 -11.14 -17.48
CA HIS A 103 -1.65 -11.45 -18.29
C HIS A 103 -1.10 -12.84 -17.96
N TYR A 104 -0.80 -13.09 -16.67
CA TYR A 104 -0.19 -14.34 -16.21
C TYR A 104 -1.19 -15.47 -15.96
N LYS A 105 -2.49 -15.14 -15.81
CA LYS A 105 -3.61 -16.09 -15.69
C LYS A 105 -3.37 -17.20 -14.66
N PRO A 106 -2.98 -16.88 -13.40
CA PRO A 106 -2.99 -17.89 -12.35
C PRO A 106 -4.40 -18.47 -12.21
N SER A 107 -4.48 -19.77 -11.94
CA SER A 107 -5.77 -20.43 -11.78
C SER A 107 -6.49 -19.87 -10.55
N ARG A 108 -7.75 -19.46 -10.70
CA ARG A 108 -8.60 -18.99 -9.58
C ARG A 108 -8.83 -20.03 -8.48
N ARG A 109 -8.47 -21.29 -8.73
CA ARG A 109 -8.54 -22.36 -7.74
C ARG A 109 -7.27 -22.49 -6.91
N MET A 110 -6.21 -21.77 -7.27
CA MET A 110 -4.96 -21.78 -6.50
C MET A 110 -5.22 -21.30 -5.08
N LYS A 111 -4.49 -21.89 -4.15
CA LYS A 111 -4.57 -21.61 -2.73
C LYS A 111 -3.72 -20.39 -2.43
N LEU A 112 -4.24 -19.47 -1.63
CA LEU A 112 -3.45 -18.41 -1.03
C LEU A 112 -2.54 -19.01 0.06
N GLU A 113 -1.22 -18.98 -0.15
CA GLU A 113 -0.26 -19.45 0.85
C GLU A 113 0.17 -18.36 1.81
N ALA A 114 0.47 -17.18 1.26
CA ALA A 114 0.92 -16.02 2.01
C ALA A 114 0.43 -14.72 1.37
N LEU A 115 0.18 -13.73 2.23
CA LEU A 115 -0.17 -12.37 1.86
C LEU A 115 0.58 -11.41 2.77
N TRP A 116 1.33 -10.50 2.18
CA TRP A 116 1.99 -9.40 2.88
C TRP A 116 1.43 -8.09 2.38
N CYS A 117 0.77 -7.36 3.27
CA CYS A 117 0.22 -6.03 3.02
C CYS A 117 0.21 -5.24 4.33
N PRO A 118 1.38 -4.79 4.81
CA PRO A 118 1.48 -4.02 6.05
C PRO A 118 0.72 -2.70 5.89
N LEU A 119 0.10 -2.25 6.98
CA LEU A 119 -0.61 -0.97 7.03
C LEU A 119 0.12 -0.02 7.99
N THR A 120 0.79 0.98 7.46
CA THR A 120 1.49 2.01 8.24
C THR A 120 0.80 3.34 8.06
N LEU A 121 0.20 3.89 9.13
CA LEU A 121 -0.49 5.18 9.02
C LEU A 121 0.50 6.35 8.96
N PRO A 122 0.12 7.46 8.32
CA PRO A 122 0.97 8.65 8.26
C PRO A 122 1.39 9.14 9.64
N GLY A 123 2.69 9.41 9.81
CA GLY A 123 3.25 9.89 11.07
C GLY A 123 3.49 8.82 12.15
N GLN A 124 3.18 7.54 11.89
CA GLN A 124 3.50 6.45 12.84
C GLN A 124 4.94 5.92 12.71
N THR A 125 5.82 6.59 11.96
CA THR A 125 7.21 6.18 11.71
C THR A 125 8.17 6.39 12.91
N ASP A 126 7.70 6.24 14.15
CA ASP A 126 8.45 6.50 15.38
C ASP A 126 8.75 5.21 16.18
N ASN A 127 9.56 4.33 15.58
CA ASN A 127 10.72 3.72 16.25
C ASN A 127 11.48 2.76 15.32
N ARG A 128 12.53 3.27 14.66
CA ARG A 128 13.41 2.49 13.77
C ARG A 128 14.10 1.27 14.43
N GLU A 129 14.08 1.18 15.76
CA GLU A 129 14.68 0.08 16.53
C GLU A 129 13.67 -1.01 16.97
N LEU A 130 12.39 -0.66 17.15
CA LEU A 130 11.32 -1.61 17.53
C LEU A 130 10.57 -2.16 16.32
N GLU A 131 10.44 -1.35 15.27
CA GLU A 131 9.79 -1.68 14.00
C GLU A 131 10.37 -2.96 13.35
N PRO A 132 11.70 -3.19 13.27
CA PRO A 132 12.23 -4.34 12.54
C PRO A 132 11.83 -5.70 13.15
N LYS A 133 11.75 -5.79 14.49
CA LYS A 133 11.40 -7.07 15.14
C LYS A 133 9.93 -7.41 14.95
N GLN A 134 9.04 -6.45 15.16
CA GLN A 134 7.60 -6.64 14.99
C GLN A 134 7.27 -6.91 13.51
N THR A 135 7.85 -6.14 12.58
CA THR A 135 7.67 -6.41 11.15
C THR A 135 8.23 -7.78 10.76
N ALA A 136 9.34 -8.23 11.36
CA ALA A 136 9.87 -9.56 11.09
C ALA A 136 8.93 -10.65 11.63
N GLU A 137 8.38 -10.48 12.84
CA GLU A 137 7.39 -11.39 13.41
C GLU A 137 6.12 -11.48 12.54
N GLU A 138 5.57 -10.33 12.14
CA GLU A 138 4.41 -10.26 11.25
C GLU A 138 4.69 -10.92 9.89
N PHE A 139 5.86 -10.67 9.32
CA PHE A 139 6.27 -11.25 8.04
C PHE A 139 6.41 -12.78 8.15
N HIS A 140 7.08 -13.25 9.20
CA HIS A 140 7.22 -14.69 9.48
C HIS A 140 5.86 -15.35 9.67
N HIS A 141 4.94 -14.71 10.38
CA HIS A 141 3.58 -15.19 10.55
C HIS A 141 2.82 -15.24 9.22
N ALA A 142 2.91 -14.17 8.40
CA ALA A 142 2.27 -14.09 7.09
C ALA A 142 2.74 -15.20 6.12
N PHE A 143 4.02 -15.57 6.18
CA PHE A 143 4.62 -16.61 5.34
C PHE A 143 4.76 -17.99 6.02
N LYS A 144 4.27 -18.14 7.25
CA LYS A 144 4.35 -19.38 8.06
C LYS A 144 5.79 -19.93 8.18
N ILE A 145 6.76 -19.04 8.34
CA ILE A 145 8.18 -19.40 8.48
C ILE A 145 8.44 -19.71 9.96
N SER A 146 8.42 -20.99 10.32
CA SER A 146 8.26 -21.48 11.69
C SER A 146 9.53 -21.57 12.55
N ASP A 147 10.72 -21.43 11.97
CA ASP A 147 11.91 -22.00 12.62
C ASP A 147 12.82 -20.97 13.32
N PHE A 148 12.84 -19.73 12.83
CA PHE A 148 13.63 -18.63 13.40
C PHE A 148 13.18 -17.29 12.82
N ILE A 149 12.96 -16.26 13.66
CA ILE A 149 12.65 -14.89 13.18
C ILE A 149 13.94 -14.30 12.60
N ASP A 150 14.06 -14.32 11.28
CA ASP A 150 15.20 -13.74 10.58
C ASP A 150 14.99 -12.24 10.37
N GLN A 151 15.53 -11.45 11.29
CA GLN A 151 15.55 -9.99 11.17
C GLN A 151 16.34 -9.49 9.95
N SER A 152 17.08 -10.35 9.24
CA SER A 152 17.70 -9.97 7.97
C SER A 152 16.66 -9.71 6.86
N LEU A 153 15.47 -10.32 6.95
CA LEU A 153 14.39 -10.18 5.96
C LEU A 153 13.72 -8.80 5.98
N VAL A 154 13.89 -8.02 7.05
CA VAL A 154 13.34 -6.66 7.19
C VAL A 154 14.38 -5.56 6.96
N LYS A 155 15.57 -5.92 6.47
CA LYS A 155 16.56 -4.94 6.02
C LYS A 155 16.08 -4.25 4.74
N GLN A 156 16.64 -3.07 4.47
CA GLN A 156 16.31 -2.33 3.24
C GLN A 156 16.57 -3.21 2.00
N GLY A 157 15.60 -3.22 1.07
CA GLY A 157 15.66 -4.02 -0.15
C GLY A 157 15.43 -5.52 0.06
N LYS A 158 14.85 -5.92 1.21
CA LYS A 158 14.47 -7.31 1.50
C LYS A 158 12.95 -7.45 1.61
N SER A 159 12.48 -8.69 1.51
CA SER A 159 11.06 -9.03 1.33
C SER A 159 10.15 -8.49 2.42
N GLY A 160 10.61 -8.39 3.67
CA GLY A 160 9.84 -7.80 4.78
C GLY A 160 9.67 -6.29 4.70
N ARG A 161 10.33 -5.62 3.75
CA ARG A 161 10.16 -4.19 3.44
C ARG A 161 9.45 -3.95 2.11
N ALA A 162 8.99 -5.00 1.43
CA ALA A 162 8.15 -4.85 0.25
C ALA A 162 6.79 -4.26 0.66
N ASP A 163 6.23 -3.41 -0.20
CA ASP A 163 4.89 -2.85 0.07
C ASP A 163 3.82 -3.92 -0.03
N PHE A 164 3.93 -4.84 -0.98
CA PHE A 164 2.92 -5.88 -1.16
C PHE A 164 3.52 -7.17 -1.74
N LEU A 165 3.23 -8.31 -1.10
CA LEU A 165 3.53 -9.63 -1.63
C LEU A 165 2.29 -10.53 -1.62
N LEU A 166 2.14 -11.31 -2.68
CA LEU A 166 1.11 -12.32 -2.81
C LEU A 166 1.75 -13.63 -3.27
N TRP A 167 1.46 -14.72 -2.57
CA TRP A 167 1.88 -16.07 -2.97
C TRP A 167 0.67 -16.99 -3.13
N LEU A 168 0.46 -17.46 -4.35
CA LEU A 168 -0.53 -18.46 -4.69
C LEU A 168 0.16 -19.78 -5.06
N SER A 169 -0.28 -20.89 -4.48
CA SER A 169 0.21 -22.23 -4.80
C SER A 169 -0.88 -23.08 -5.49
N PRO A 170 -0.50 -24.09 -6.28
CA PRO A 170 -1.41 -25.12 -6.75
C PRO A 170 -2.07 -25.86 -5.59
N THR A 171 -3.37 -26.17 -5.70
CA THR A 171 -4.01 -27.11 -4.77
C THR A 171 -3.54 -28.55 -4.99
N GLU A 172 -3.76 -29.43 -4.02
CA GLU A 172 -3.43 -30.86 -4.14
C GLU A 172 -4.05 -31.51 -5.40
N GLU A 173 -5.26 -31.11 -5.78
CA GLU A 173 -5.91 -31.58 -7.01
C GLU A 173 -5.18 -31.09 -8.27
N GLN A 174 -4.68 -29.86 -8.25
CA GLN A 174 -3.93 -29.29 -9.37
C GLN A 174 -2.54 -29.93 -9.49
N LEU A 175 -1.92 -30.31 -8.37
CA LEU A 175 -0.64 -31.01 -8.34
C LEU A 175 -0.70 -32.42 -8.97
N LYS A 176 -1.87 -33.08 -8.93
CA LYS A 176 -2.08 -34.40 -9.55
C LYS A 176 -2.21 -34.37 -11.08
N LYS A 177 -2.24 -33.19 -11.69
CA LYS A 177 -2.31 -33.05 -13.16
C LYS A 177 -0.99 -33.45 -13.81
N ARG A 178 -1.05 -33.93 -15.05
CA ARG A 178 0.14 -34.30 -15.86
C ARG A 178 1.15 -33.15 -15.98
N GLN A 179 0.67 -31.91 -16.00
CA GLN A 179 1.47 -30.69 -15.91
C GLN A 179 0.86 -29.83 -14.80
N PRO A 180 1.39 -29.89 -13.57
CA PRO A 180 0.89 -29.07 -12.49
C PRO A 180 1.23 -27.59 -12.77
N PRO A 181 0.34 -26.65 -12.43
CA PRO A 181 0.70 -25.24 -12.46
C PRO A 181 1.85 -24.97 -11.48
N GLN A 182 2.62 -23.92 -11.73
CA GLN A 182 3.66 -23.46 -10.80
C GLN A 182 3.06 -22.47 -9.80
N ASP A 183 3.81 -22.22 -8.74
CA ASP A 183 3.52 -21.13 -7.81
C ASP A 183 3.52 -19.79 -8.54
N PHE A 184 2.62 -18.90 -8.11
CA PHE A 184 2.55 -17.53 -8.58
C PHE A 184 2.91 -16.60 -7.43
N ILE A 185 4.03 -15.90 -7.56
CA ILE A 185 4.51 -14.92 -6.59
C ILE A 185 4.48 -13.55 -7.25
N LEU A 186 3.81 -12.61 -6.59
CA LEU A 186 3.70 -11.22 -7.03
C LEU A 186 4.30 -10.31 -5.97
N CYS A 187 5.16 -9.40 -6.40
CA CYS A 187 5.66 -8.30 -5.60
C CYS A 187 5.26 -6.99 -6.26
N PHE A 188 4.59 -6.11 -5.52
CA PHE A 188 4.38 -4.73 -5.93
C PHE A 188 5.11 -3.80 -4.98
N GLU A 189 5.84 -2.87 -5.58
CA GLU A 189 6.47 -1.73 -4.92
C GLU A 189 5.83 -0.48 -5.50
N PHE A 190 5.33 0.38 -4.63
CA PHE A 190 4.65 1.61 -4.99
C PHE A 190 5.57 2.78 -4.71
N SER A 191 5.55 3.75 -5.60
CA SER A 191 6.28 5.00 -5.37
C SER A 191 5.40 6.15 -5.81
N PHE A 192 5.40 7.19 -4.98
CA PHE A 192 4.66 8.40 -5.27
C PHE A 192 5.62 9.54 -5.61
N ASN A 193 5.50 10.08 -6.83
CA ASN A 193 6.23 11.27 -7.23
C ASN A 193 5.52 12.51 -6.70
N ALA A 194 5.64 12.73 -5.39
CA ALA A 194 4.92 13.80 -4.71
C ALA A 194 5.28 15.18 -5.28
N PRO A 195 4.29 16.03 -5.62
CA PRO A 195 4.54 17.41 -6.02
C PRO A 195 5.12 18.21 -4.85
N LEU A 196 6.01 19.15 -5.17
CA LEU A 196 6.65 20.03 -4.19
C LEU A 196 5.69 21.05 -3.57
N GLU A 197 4.59 21.32 -4.26
CA GLU A 197 3.52 22.21 -3.83
C GLU A 197 2.20 21.43 -3.89
N LEU A 198 1.31 21.69 -2.93
CA LEU A 198 0.00 21.09 -2.95
C LEU A 198 -0.83 21.72 -4.06
N GLU A 199 -1.19 20.96 -5.08
CA GLU A 199 -2.13 21.42 -6.09
C GLU A 199 -3.53 21.63 -5.50
N ASP A 200 -4.33 22.51 -6.12
CA ASP A 200 -5.71 22.72 -5.72
C ASP A 200 -6.66 21.82 -6.54
N PHE A 201 -6.94 20.63 -5.99
CA PHE A 201 -7.85 19.65 -6.60
C PHE A 201 -9.33 20.02 -6.52
N ARG A 202 -9.68 21.26 -6.16
CA ARG A 202 -11.01 21.83 -6.46
C ARG A 202 -11.13 22.24 -7.93
N LEU A 203 -10.00 22.38 -8.62
CA LEU A 203 -9.92 22.78 -10.02
C LEU A 203 -9.74 21.55 -10.93
N GLU A 204 -10.57 21.43 -11.97
CA GLU A 204 -10.47 20.36 -12.97
C GLU A 204 -9.06 20.28 -13.60
N THR A 205 -8.43 21.43 -13.83
CA THR A 205 -7.09 21.53 -14.42
C THR A 205 -6.04 20.78 -13.60
N ALA A 206 -6.15 20.80 -12.27
CA ALA A 206 -5.22 20.09 -11.39
C ALA A 206 -5.34 18.56 -11.57
N HIS A 207 -6.58 18.04 -11.68
CA HIS A 207 -6.81 16.62 -11.97
C HIS A 207 -6.23 16.21 -13.32
N CYS A 208 -6.47 16.99 -14.37
CA CYS A 208 -5.95 16.69 -15.71
C CYS A 208 -4.43 16.73 -15.76
N GLN A 209 -3.80 17.72 -15.11
CA GLN A 209 -2.36 17.84 -15.03
C GLN A 209 -1.73 16.63 -14.34
N GLU A 210 -2.30 16.16 -13.23
CA GLU A 210 -1.79 14.99 -12.51
C GLU A 210 -1.86 13.72 -13.37
N ILE A 211 -2.99 13.46 -14.03
CA ILE A 211 -3.12 12.29 -14.93
C ILE A 211 -2.09 12.35 -16.08
N ASN A 212 -1.88 13.53 -16.67
CA ASN A 212 -0.92 13.74 -17.75
C ASN A 212 0.54 13.50 -17.34
N ARG A 213 0.86 13.47 -16.04
CA ARG A 213 2.22 13.12 -15.58
C ARG A 213 2.54 11.64 -15.80
N TYR A 214 1.51 10.79 -15.87
CA TYR A 214 1.65 9.35 -16.02
C TYR A 214 1.56 8.85 -17.47
N THR A 215 1.24 9.72 -18.44
CA THR A 215 1.11 9.36 -19.85
C THR A 215 2.43 9.39 -20.64
N ARG A 216 3.58 9.33 -19.96
CA ARG A 216 4.92 9.41 -20.58
C ARG A 216 5.65 8.09 -20.48
#